data_AF-A0A9D7CV82-F1
#
_entry.id   AF-A0A9D7CV82-F1
#
_cell.length_a   1.000
_cell.length_b   1.000
_cell.length_c   1.000
_cell.angle_alpha   90.00
_cell.angle_beta   90.00
_cell.angle_gamma   90.00
#
_symmetry.space_group_name_H-M   'P 1'
#
loop_
_entity.id
_entity.type
_entity.pdbx_description
1 polymer ?
#
loop_
_entity_poly.entity_id
_entity_poly.type
_entity_poly.pdbx_seq_one_letter_code
_entity_poly.pdbx_strand_id
1 'polypeptide(L)'
;MSAPVRVIDMTDEQLSTLVQRAVAAALSERPRPTPFLSLSEYAVKEGVSRRLVAKWRAEGLPVVRSSAGRVRVDVERADAWVRERVERRSRSATESAIAAARKA
;
A
#
# COMPACT_ATOMS: atom_id res chain seq x y z
N MET A 1 -41.92 21.59 -23.08
CA MET A 1 -42.74 20.52 -22.46
C MET A 1 -41.91 19.94 -21.33
N SER A 2 -42.24 20.23 -20.06
CA SER A 2 -41.50 19.71 -18.88
C SER A 2 -41.93 18.30 -18.55
N ALA A 3 -40.97 17.41 -18.30
CA ALA A 3 -41.23 16.07 -17.76
C ALA A 3 -41.70 16.16 -16.29
N PRO A 4 -42.67 15.34 -15.85
CA PRO A 4 -43.11 15.33 -14.46
C PRO A 4 -42.00 14.76 -13.56
N VAL A 5 -41.59 15.54 -12.55
CA VAL A 5 -40.71 15.06 -11.48
C VAL A 5 -41.50 14.07 -10.62
N ARG A 6 -41.14 12.78 -10.68
CA ARG A 6 -41.72 11.76 -9.82
C ARG A 6 -40.98 11.74 -8.50
N VAL A 7 -41.68 12.10 -7.43
CA VAL A 7 -41.21 11.85 -6.06
C VAL A 7 -41.44 10.36 -5.79
N ILE A 8 -40.35 9.61 -5.62
CA ILE A 8 -40.41 8.20 -5.26
C ILE A 8 -40.41 8.15 -3.74
N ASP A 9 -41.50 7.67 -3.12
CA ASP A 9 -41.51 7.35 -1.69
C ASP A 9 -40.58 6.18 -1.46
N MET A 10 -39.37 6.50 -1.02
CA MET A 10 -38.32 5.53 -0.75
C MET A 10 -38.33 5.28 0.76
N THR A 11 -38.54 4.02 1.14
CA THR A 11 -38.54 3.64 2.56
C THR A 11 -37.14 3.86 3.16
N ASP A 12 -37.09 4.05 4.48
CA ASP A 12 -35.83 4.27 5.22
C ASP A 12 -34.81 3.12 4.98
N GLU A 13 -35.31 1.89 4.83
CA GLU A 13 -34.50 0.70 4.54
C GLU A 13 -33.90 0.72 3.13
N GLN A 14 -34.66 1.22 2.14
CA GLN A 14 -34.17 1.41 0.77
C GLN A 14 -33.18 2.56 0.67
N LEU A 15 -33.41 3.64 1.42
CA LEU A 15 -32.47 4.76 1.55
C LEU A 15 -31.15 4.29 2.18
N SER A 16 -31.21 3.56 3.29
CA SER A 16 -30.03 3.01 3.97
C SER A 16 -29.22 2.10 3.05
N THR A 17 -29.89 1.22 2.30
CA THR A 17 -29.22 0.32 1.34
C THR A 17 -28.56 1.08 0.20
N LEU A 18 -29.20 2.12 -0.34
CA LEU A 18 -28.63 2.96 -1.39
C LEU A 18 -27.42 3.76 -0.89
N VAL A 19 -27.51 4.32 0.31
CA VAL A 19 -26.40 5.04 0.94
C VAL A 19 -25.23 4.10 1.19
N GLN A 20 -25.46 2.90 1.73
CA GLN A 20 -24.40 1.92 1.95
C GLN A 20 -23.71 1.51 0.65
N ARG A 21 -24.47 1.31 -0.44
CA ARG A 21 -23.91 1.03 -1.77
C ARG A 21 -23.11 2.19 -2.33
N ALA A 22 -23.62 3.42 -2.22
CA ALA A 22 -22.93 4.62 -2.67
C ALA A 22 -21.63 4.87 -1.89
N VAL A 23 -21.65 4.64 -0.57
CA VAL A 23 -20.47 4.73 0.29
C VAL A 23 -19.45 3.65 -0.08
N ALA A 24 -19.87 2.40 -0.32
CA ALA A 24 -18.99 1.32 -0.75
C ALA A 24 -18.32 1.60 -2.12
N ALA A 25 -19.08 2.18 -3.05
CA ALA A 25 -18.56 2.62 -4.35
C ALA A 25 -17.56 3.78 -4.20
N ALA A 26 -17.90 4.80 -3.41
CA ALA A 26 -17.04 5.96 -3.17
C ALA A 26 -15.74 5.60 -2.43
N LEU A 27 -15.80 4.62 -1.52
CA LEU A 27 -14.60 4.08 -0.86
C LEU A 27 -13.71 3.27 -1.82
N SER A 28 -14.30 2.67 -2.86
CA SER A 28 -13.57 1.94 -3.91
C SER A 28 -12.89 2.87 -4.93
N GLU A 29 -13.42 4.08 -5.10
CA GLU A 29 -12.96 5.07 -6.09
C GLU A 29 -12.04 6.16 -5.53
N ARG A 30 -11.49 5.99 -4.31
CA ARG A 30 -10.42 6.88 -3.84
C ARG A 30 -9.30 6.89 -4.90
N PRO A 31 -8.85 8.07 -5.38
CA PRO A 31 -7.72 8.14 -6.30
C PRO A 31 -6.55 7.45 -5.61
N ARG A 32 -6.19 6.26 -6.08
CA ARG A 32 -5.08 5.49 -5.50
C ARG A 32 -3.85 6.38 -5.66
N PRO A 33 -3.11 6.68 -4.57
CA PRO A 33 -1.84 7.37 -4.70
C PRO A 33 -1.03 6.60 -5.73
N THR A 34 -0.47 7.31 -6.71
CA THR A 34 0.22 6.74 -7.87
C THR A 34 1.08 5.57 -7.41
N PRO A 35 0.79 4.31 -7.80
CA PRO A 35 1.40 3.14 -7.16
C PRO A 35 2.90 3.00 -7.45
N PHE A 36 3.45 3.93 -8.23
CA PHE A 36 4.79 3.86 -8.76
C PHE A 36 5.58 5.13 -8.45
N LEU A 37 6.49 5.02 -7.49
CA LEU A 37 7.41 6.10 -7.09
C LEU A 37 8.78 5.90 -7.73
N SER A 38 9.53 6.96 -7.96
CA SER A 38 10.97 6.83 -8.21
C SER A 38 11.68 6.31 -6.96
N LEU A 39 12.91 5.79 -7.12
CA LEU A 39 13.73 5.37 -5.98
C LEU A 39 13.98 6.50 -4.98
N SER A 40 14.06 7.74 -5.44
CA SER A 40 14.26 8.92 -4.59
C SER A 40 13.01 9.24 -3.79
N GLU A 41 11.84 9.25 -4.43
CA GLU A 41 10.56 9.50 -3.76
C GLU A 41 10.23 8.40 -2.76
N TYR A 42 10.50 7.13 -3.10
CA TYR A 42 10.33 6.01 -2.18
C TYR A 42 11.25 6.11 -0.95
N ALA A 43 12.49 6.57 -1.14
CA ALA A 43 13.41 6.80 -0.03
C ALA A 43 12.90 7.86 0.95
N VAL A 44 12.32 8.95 0.43
CA VAL A 44 11.69 9.99 1.25
C VAL A 44 10.46 9.45 2.00
N LYS A 45 9.61 8.67 1.32
CA LYS A 45 8.43 8.02 1.93
C LYS A 45 8.80 7.14 3.12
N GLU A 46 9.82 6.29 2.96
CA GLU A 46 10.25 5.35 4.00
C GLU A 46 11.18 5.99 5.04
N GLY A 47 11.54 7.27 4.89
CA GLY A 47 12.47 7.96 5.79
C GLY A 47 13.89 7.39 5.77
N VAL A 48 14.33 6.85 4.63
CA VAL A 48 15.64 6.19 4.47
C VAL A 48 16.53 6.85 3.41
N SER A 49 17.82 6.54 3.43
CA SER A 49 18.73 7.03 2.41
C SER A 49 18.48 6.38 1.04
N ARG A 50 18.71 7.13 -0.04
CA ARG A 50 18.69 6.61 -1.42
C ARG A 50 19.63 5.43 -1.63
N ARG A 51 20.77 5.42 -0.92
CA ARG A 51 21.75 4.33 -0.95
C ARG A 51 21.16 3.04 -0.36
N LEU A 52 20.37 3.14 0.71
CA LEU A 52 19.69 1.98 1.29
C LEU A 52 18.62 1.43 0.34
N VAL A 53 17.84 2.29 -0.31
CA VAL A 53 16.85 1.85 -1.31
C VAL A 53 17.55 1.20 -2.52
N ALA A 54 18.69 1.72 -2.97
CA ALA A 54 19.49 1.08 -4.02
C ALA A 54 20.00 -0.31 -3.61
N LYS A 55 20.41 -0.47 -2.36
CA LYS A 55 20.76 -1.77 -1.78
C LYS A 55 19.54 -2.70 -1.75
N TRP A 56 18.39 -2.23 -1.29
CA TRP A 56 17.16 -3.03 -1.30
C TRP A 56 16.77 -3.47 -2.71
N ARG A 57 16.94 -2.60 -3.71
CA ARG A 57 16.74 -2.96 -5.11
C ARG A 57 17.66 -4.09 -5.56
N ALA A 58 18.94 -4.07 -5.18
CA ALA A 58 19.86 -5.17 -5.45
C ALA A 58 19.46 -6.47 -4.73
N GLU A 59 18.75 -6.36 -3.60
CA GLU A 59 18.25 -7.48 -2.80
C GLU A 59 16.83 -7.93 -3.20
N GLY A 60 16.24 -7.36 -4.26
CA GLY A 60 14.95 -7.78 -4.80
C GLY A 60 13.75 -6.89 -4.45
N LEU A 61 13.96 -5.61 -4.09
CA LEU A 61 12.86 -4.65 -3.94
C LEU A 61 11.98 -4.64 -5.21
N PRO A 62 10.65 -4.80 -5.08
CA PRO A 62 9.72 -4.78 -6.20
C PRO A 62 9.79 -3.45 -6.99
N VAL A 63 10.22 -3.56 -8.25
CA VAL A 63 10.26 -2.44 -9.19
C VAL A 63 9.64 -2.84 -10.51
N VAL A 64 9.01 -1.87 -11.17
CA VAL A 64 8.54 -1.95 -12.55
C VAL A 64 9.42 -1.09 -13.44
N ARG A 65 9.65 -1.57 -14.66
CA ARG A 65 10.28 -0.81 -15.73
C ARG A 65 9.18 -0.31 -16.67
N SER A 66 9.17 0.99 -16.95
CA SER A 66 8.32 1.52 -18.01
C SER A 66 8.88 1.14 -19.39
N SER A 67 8.04 1.24 -20.42
CA SER A 67 8.44 1.09 -21.83
C SER A 67 9.56 2.05 -22.24
N ALA A 68 9.63 3.22 -21.60
CA ALA A 68 10.70 4.20 -21.78
C ALA A 68 11.97 3.92 -20.95
N GLY A 69 12.10 2.73 -20.34
CA GLY A 69 13.27 2.30 -19.58
C GLY A 69 13.40 2.91 -18.18
N ARG A 70 12.41 3.67 -17.70
CA ARG A 70 12.44 4.27 -16.36
C ARG A 70 12.07 3.23 -15.30
N VAL A 71 12.86 3.14 -14.24
CA VAL A 71 12.61 2.26 -13.10
C VAL A 71 11.75 3.00 -12.07
N ARG A 72 10.65 2.38 -11.66
CA ARG A 72 9.80 2.85 -10.56
C ARG A 72 9.54 1.73 -9.56
N VAL A 73 9.43 2.09 -8.29
CA VAL A 73 9.10 1.21 -7.18
C VAL A 73 7.59 1.01 -7.16
N ASP A 74 7.15 -0.24 -7.20
CA ASP A 74 5.76 -0.61 -6.92
C ASP A 74 5.54 -0.51 -5.42
N VAL A 75 4.88 0.56 -4.97
CA VAL A 75 4.78 0.91 -3.55
C VAL A 75 4.09 -0.17 -2.74
N GLU A 76 3.00 -0.74 -3.26
CA GLU A 76 2.22 -1.75 -2.54
C GLU A 76 3.06 -3.01 -2.29
N ARG A 77 3.73 -3.49 -3.34
CA ARG A 77 4.60 -4.67 -3.23
C ARG A 77 5.86 -4.38 -2.42
N ALA A 78 6.43 -3.19 -2.57
CA ALA A 78 7.62 -2.78 -1.85
C ALA A 78 7.37 -2.66 -0.34
N ASP A 79 6.24 -2.10 0.06
CA ASP A 79 5.88 -1.98 1.48
C ASP A 79 5.66 -3.35 2.13
N ALA A 80 5.00 -4.27 1.41
CA ALA A 80 4.87 -5.66 1.86
C ALA A 80 6.24 -6.34 2.03
N TRP A 81 7.14 -6.16 1.06
CA TRP A 81 8.50 -6.70 1.11
C TRP A 81 9.31 -6.12 2.28
N VAL A 82 9.21 -4.81 2.53
CA VAL A 82 9.89 -4.14 3.65
C VAL A 82 9.36 -4.67 4.99
N ARG A 83 8.03 -4.82 5.14
CA ARG A 83 7.42 -5.37 6.35
C ARG A 83 7.94 -6.77 6.66
N GLU A 84 7.92 -7.66 5.69
CA GLU A 84 8.43 -9.03 5.85
C GLU A 84 9.92 -9.05 6.22
N ARG A 85 10.71 -8.14 5.62
CA ARG A 85 12.13 -8.00 5.94
C ARG A 85 12.37 -7.57 7.39
N VAL A 86 11.59 -6.62 7.89
CA VAL A 86 11.67 -6.17 9.29
C VAL A 86 11.29 -7.31 10.22
N GLU A 87 10.18 -8.01 9.95
CA GLU A 87 9.75 -9.16 10.75
C GLU A 87 10.79 -10.28 10.80
N ARG A 88 11.43 -10.61 9.68
CA ARG A 88 12.51 -11.62 9.65
C ARG A 88 13.70 -11.21 10.51
N ARG A 89 14.10 -9.92 10.47
CA ARG A 89 15.19 -9.42 11.30
C ARG A 89 14.85 -9.45 12.78
N SER A 90 13.63 -9.05 13.15
CA SER A 90 13.17 -9.08 14.54
C SER A 90 13.15 -10.52 15.07
N ARG A 91 12.61 -11.48 14.31
CA ARG A 91 12.61 -12.90 14.69
C ARG A 91 14.03 -13.45 14.90
N SER A 92 14.93 -13.18 13.96
CA SER A 92 16.33 -13.62 14.06
C SER A 92 17.06 -13.02 15.28
N ALA A 93 16.79 -11.74 15.61
CA ALA A 93 17.35 -11.10 16.79
C ALA A 93 16.83 -11.72 18.09
N THR A 94 15.53 -12.01 18.17
CA THR A 94 14.91 -12.68 19.33
C THR A 94 15.44 -14.11 19.50
N GLU A 95 15.55 -14.89 18.43
CA GLU A 95 16.12 -16.24 18.47
C GLU A 95 17.58 -16.23 18.94
N SER A 96 18.37 -15.27 18.46
CA SER A 96 19.76 -15.11 18.87
C SER A 96 19.87 -14.76 20.36
N ALA A 97 18.99 -13.89 20.87
CA ALA A 97 18.93 -13.53 22.28
C ALA A 97 18.53 -14.72 23.18
N ILE A 98 17.55 -15.53 22.76
CA ILE A 98 17.14 -16.74 23.48
C ILE A 98 18.26 -17.78 23.49
N ALA A 99 18.96 -17.97 22.36
CA ALA A 99 20.10 -18.89 22.27
C ALA A 99 21.27 -18.45 23.16
N ALA A 100 21.53 -17.14 23.25
CA ALA A 100 22.54 -16.59 24.16
C ALA A 100 22.16 -16.80 25.63
N ALA A 101 20.89 -16.57 25.99
CA ALA A 101 20.40 -16.75 27.36
C ALA A 101 20.41 -18.22 27.84
N ARG A 102 20.31 -19.20 26.93
CA ARG A 102 20.40 -20.63 27.26
C ARG A 102 21.83 -21.15 27.48
N LYS A 103 22.84 -20.37 27.09
CA LYS A 103 24.27 -20.72 27.23
C LYS A 103 24.94 -20.09 28.45
N ALA A 104 24.27 -19.14 29.10
CA ALA A 104 24.70 -18.53 30.35
C ALA A 104 24.18 -19.35 31.54
#